data_AF-A0A966VNY2-F1
#
_entry.id   AF-A0A966VNY2-F1
#
_cell.length_a   1.000
_cell.length_b   1.000
_cell.length_c   1.000
_cell.angle_alpha   90.00
_cell.angle_beta   90.00
_cell.angle_gamma   90.00
#
_symmetry.space_group_name_H-M   'P 1'
#
loop_
_entity.id
_entity.type
_entity.pdbx_description
1 polymer ?
#
loop_
_entity_poly.entity_id
_entity_poly.type
_entity_poly.pdbx_seq_one_letter_code
_entity_poly.pdbx_strand_id
1 'polypeptide(L)' 'MKDLLRSQDLLKSDVEMLLATAAEFASEPLKASNLLANKTVAIYMSKPSTRTRLASESAVAHLGG' A
#
# COMPACT_ATOMS: atom_id res chain seq x y z
N MET A 1 7.47 -8.68 5.62
CA MET A 1 8.04 -7.34 5.85
C MET A 1 7.19 -6.60 6.87
N LYS A 2 7.79 -5.95 7.86
CA LYS A 2 7.07 -5.13 8.86
C LYS A 2 7.16 -3.63 8.51
N ASP A 3 8.36 -3.17 8.14
CA ASP A 3 8.65 -1.77 7.84
C ASP A 3 9.28 -1.64 6.44
N LEU A 4 8.97 -0.55 5.70
CA LEU A 4 9.54 -0.24 4.38
C LEU A 4 10.25 1.12 4.45
N LEU A 5 11.52 1.11 4.87
CA LEU A 5 12.32 2.32 5.05
C LEU A 5 13.28 2.56 3.87
N ARG A 6 13.83 1.50 3.28
CA ARG A 6 14.79 1.58 2.18
C ARG A 6 14.56 0.45 1.19
N SER A 7 14.75 0.72 -0.10
CA SER A 7 14.64 -0.30 -1.15
C SER A 7 15.70 -1.39 -1.03
N GLN A 8 16.88 -1.08 -0.48
CA GLN A 8 17.95 -2.04 -0.25
C GLN A 8 17.59 -3.13 0.79
N ASP A 9 16.57 -2.88 1.62
CA ASP A 9 16.12 -3.84 2.63
C ASP A 9 15.20 -4.91 2.01
N LEU A 10 14.86 -4.78 0.72
CA LEU A 10 14.06 -5.74 -0.03
C LEU A 10 14.94 -6.84 -0.61
N LEU A 11 14.57 -8.09 -0.36
CA LEU A 11 15.10 -9.20 -1.13
C LEU A 11 14.47 -9.20 -2.53
N LYS A 12 15.13 -9.85 -3.49
CA LYS A 12 14.59 -10.02 -4.84
C LYS A 12 13.18 -10.63 -4.82
N SER A 13 12.95 -11.63 -3.96
CA SER A 13 11.65 -12.27 -3.79
C SER A 13 10.58 -11.32 -3.25
N ASP A 14 10.95 -10.35 -2.39
CA ASP A 14 10.02 -9.35 -1.89
C ASP A 14 9.58 -8.43 -3.02
N VAL A 15 10.51 -8.00 -3.88
CA VAL A 15 10.21 -7.16 -5.05
C VAL A 15 9.30 -7.89 -6.02
N GLU A 16 9.61 -9.16 -6.34
CA GLU A 16 8.77 -9.97 -7.22
C GLU A 16 7.35 -10.14 -6.67
N MET A 17 7.22 -10.41 -5.37
CA MET A 17 5.92 -10.51 -4.69
C MET A 17 5.16 -9.17 -4.73
N LEU A 18 5.83 -8.04 -4.48
CA LEU A 18 5.19 -6.71 -4.55
C LEU A 18 4.68 -6.39 -5.95
N LEU A 19 5.46 -6.70 -6.99
CA LEU A 19 5.07 -6.44 -8.38
C LEU A 19 3.91 -7.34 -8.82
N ALA A 20 3.93 -8.63 -8.47
CA ALA A 20 2.82 -9.53 -8.75
C ALA A 20 1.53 -9.08 -8.03
N THR A 21 1.63 -8.74 -6.74
CA THR A 21 0.51 -8.26 -5.94
C THR A 21 -0.07 -6.97 -6.53
N ALA A 22 0.79 -6.03 -6.95
CA ALA A 22 0.37 -4.79 -7.58
C ALA A 22 -0.36 -5.03 -8.91
N ALA A 23 0.09 -5.97 -9.74
CA ALA A 23 -0.58 -6.34 -10.98
C ALA A 23 -1.99 -6.90 -10.72
N GLU A 24 -2.13 -7.76 -9.71
CA GLU A 24 -3.45 -8.30 -9.34
C GLU A 24 -4.41 -7.22 -8.79
N PHE A 25 -3.92 -6.25 -8.01
CA PHE A 25 -4.76 -5.11 -7.58
C PHE A 25 -5.02 -4.11 -8.71
N ALA A 26 -4.19 -4.08 -9.76
CA ALA A 26 -4.51 -3.29 -10.95
C ALA A 26 -5.66 -3.91 -11.75
N SER A 27 -5.77 -5.25 -11.79
CA SER A 27 -6.90 -5.94 -12.44
C SER A 27 -8.16 -5.97 -11.58
N GLU A 28 -8.02 -6.21 -10.27
CA GLU A 28 -9.14 -6.30 -9.32
C GLU A 28 -8.87 -5.41 -8.08
N PRO A 29 -9.13 -4.09 -8.18
CA PRO A 29 -8.75 -3.13 -7.13
C PRO A 29 -9.39 -3.36 -5.76
N LEU A 30 -10.55 -4.02 -5.70
CA LEU A 30 -11.32 -4.24 -4.48
C LEU A 30 -11.30 -5.69 -3.98
N LYS A 31 -10.40 -6.54 -4.52
CA LYS A 31 -10.33 -7.98 -4.17
C LYS A 31 -10.09 -8.27 -2.68
N ALA A 32 -9.62 -7.28 -1.91
CA ALA A 32 -9.29 -7.40 -0.49
C ALA A 32 -9.92 -6.29 0.36
N SER A 33 -11.16 -5.91 0.05
CA SER A 33 -11.87 -4.76 0.62
C SER A 33 -12.13 -4.79 2.13
N ASN A 34 -11.83 -5.89 2.82
CA ASN A 34 -11.98 -6.01 4.27
C ASN A 34 -10.65 -6.23 5.00
N LEU A 35 -9.50 -6.17 4.30
CA LEU A 35 -8.20 -6.50 4.87
C LEU A 35 -7.80 -5.55 6.02
N LEU A 36 -8.17 -4.28 5.90
CA LEU A 36 -7.94 -3.23 6.90
C LEU A 36 -9.21 -2.85 7.67
N ALA A 37 -10.27 -3.66 7.63
CA ALA A 37 -11.52 -3.39 8.34
C ALA A 37 -11.29 -3.09 9.83
N ASN A 38 -11.84 -1.96 10.29
CA ASN A 38 -11.71 -1.45 11.66
C ASN A 38 -10.25 -1.14 12.08
N LYS A 39 -9.33 -0.93 11.14
CA LYS A 39 -7.97 -0.45 11.39
C LYS A 39 -7.83 0.96 10.83
N THR A 40 -7.00 1.77 11.49
CA THR A 40 -6.67 3.11 11.02
C THR A 40 -5.22 3.16 10.59
N VAL A 41 -4.95 3.74 9.42
CA VAL A 41 -3.58 3.99 8.93
C VAL A 41 -3.29 5.49 8.99
N ALA A 42 -2.30 5.86 9.79
CA ALA A 42 -1.86 7.25 9.88
C ALA A 42 -1.00 7.63 8.66
N ILE A 43 -1.39 8.69 7.95
CA ILE A 43 -0.63 9.25 6.83
C ILE A 43 0.00 10.56 7.28
N TYR A 44 1.27 10.50 7.68
CA TYR A 44 2.04 11.66 8.13
C TYR A 44 2.91 12.22 7.00
N MET A 45 2.79 13.52 6.73
CA MET A 45 3.60 14.21 5.72
C MET A 45 4.20 15.49 6.29
N SER A 46 5.53 15.54 6.43
CA SER A 46 6.26 16.75 6.83
C SER A 46 6.31 17.80 5.72
N LYS A 47 6.22 17.36 4.45
CA LYS A 47 6.07 18.21 3.26
C LYS A 47 4.85 17.75 2.45
N PRO A 48 3.97 18.66 2.01
CA PRO A 48 2.82 18.29 1.22
C PRO A 48 3.19 17.59 -0.10
N SER A 49 2.54 16.48 -0.40
CA SER A 49 2.55 15.83 -1.72
C SER A 49 1.16 15.23 -1.99
N THR A 50 0.36 15.93 -2.80
CA THR A 50 -1.02 15.52 -3.11
C THR A 50 -1.09 14.13 -3.74
N ARG A 51 -0.15 13.82 -4.66
CA ARG A 51 -0.12 12.52 -5.34
C ARG A 51 0.09 11.39 -4.36
N THR A 52 1.08 11.52 -3.48
CA THR A 52 1.39 10.48 -2.49
C THR A 52 0.28 10.34 -1.47
N ARG A 53 -0.25 11.46 -0.96
CA ARG A 53 -1.35 11.45 0.01
C ARG A 53 -2.58 10.73 -0.56
N LEU A 54 -3.04 11.12 -1.74
CA LEU A 54 -4.20 10.51 -2.38
C LEU A 54 -3.96 9.04 -2.72
N ALA A 55 -2.76 8.66 -3.18
CA ALA A 55 -2.45 7.26 -3.45
C ALA A 55 -2.55 6.40 -2.17
N SER A 56 -2.02 6.88 -1.04
CA SER A 56 -2.11 6.19 0.24
C SER A 56 -3.52 6.15 0.79
N GLU A 57 -4.27 7.27 0.77
CA GLU A 57 -5.66 7.34 1.23
C GLU A 57 -6.57 6.39 0.43
N SER A 58 -6.48 6.42 -0.91
CA SER A 58 -7.26 5.53 -1.76
C SER A 58 -6.91 4.06 -1.55
N ALA A 59 -5.63 3.73 -1.36
CA ALA A 59 -5.22 2.35 -1.10
C ALA A 59 -5.79 1.83 0.24
N VAL A 60 -5.76 2.64 1.29
CA VAL A 60 -6.32 2.28 2.61
C VAL A 60 -7.83 2.09 2.50
N ALA A 61 -8.54 3.01 1.84
CA ALA A 61 -9.98 2.90 1.62
C ALA A 61 -10.36 1.67 0.79
N HIS A 62 -9.61 1.35 -0.27
CA HIS A 62 -9.84 0.14 -1.08
C HIS A 62 -9.64 -1.16 -0.30
N LEU A 63 -8.85 -1.13 0.77
CA LEU A 63 -8.62 -2.26 1.66
C LEU A 63 -9.58 -2.29 2.87
N GLY A 64 -10.48 -1.31 2.98
CA GLY A 64 -11.51 -1.23 4.03
C GLY A 64 -11.10 -0.55 5.34
N GLY A 65 -10.01 0.23 5.33
CA GLY A 65 -9.52 1.00 6.48
C GLY A 65 -9.80 2.49 6.41
#